data_AF-A0A1F9MUC3-F1
#
_entry.id   AF-A0A1F9MUC3-F1
#
_cell.length_a   1.000
_cell.length_b   1.000
_cell.length_c   1.000
_cell.angle_alpha   90.00
_cell.angle_beta   90.00
_cell.angle_gamma   90.00
#
_symmetry.space_group_name_H-M   'P 1'
#
loop_
_entity.id
_entity.type
_entity.pdbx_description
1 polymer ?
#
loop_
_entity_poly.entity_id
_entity_poly.type
_entity_poly.pdbx_seq_one_letter_code
_entity_poly.pdbx_strand_id
1 'polypeptide(L)'
;RLGGKTLVLYLSTTAAAVTIGLVCAHLINPGRFMDETAKARLQAAFQSEAGSKLDQAMAAPSMTDHILNIVPANPVQSLAAGNMMQIIFFALVFGVALTLLKDNRAEIVINFFDRVQDAMVIVIRIVMGFAPFGVAALIAEVVGTSGSSVLISLLAYSAAVLLGLFVHANLIYGGLLMFGARMSIATFLRGARKAQLIAFSTSSSSATLPITMECAEKNFGVSKPISSFVLPLGSTVNMDGTALYQGVAALFIAQVFQMELSFGAQVGIVFTATMASIGAAGVPGAGMVTLALVLTANGIPSVGVALILGVDRLLDMFRTTINVTGDLAVAVVIAVSEGEVIGPRPAD
;
A
#
# COMPACT_ATOMS: atom_id res chain seq x y z
N ARG A 1 -18.45 8.65 11.65
CA ARG A 1 -17.72 9.89 11.29
C ARG A 1 -16.26 9.60 10.96
N LEU A 2 -15.44 9.21 11.94
CA LEU A 2 -14.00 8.91 11.77
C LEU A 2 -13.72 7.94 10.60
N GLY A 3 -14.30 6.73 10.64
CA GLY A 3 -14.10 5.72 9.58
C GLY A 3 -14.47 6.19 8.18
N GLY A 4 -15.57 6.94 8.03
CA GLY A 4 -15.97 7.48 6.74
C GLY A 4 -14.97 8.50 6.19
N LYS A 5 -14.47 9.42 7.04
CA LYS A 5 -13.42 10.39 6.64
C LYS A 5 -12.15 9.68 6.22
N THR A 6 -11.71 8.68 7.01
CA THR A 6 -10.49 7.91 6.74
C THR A 6 -10.60 7.15 5.41
N LEU A 7 -11.70 6.44 5.19
CA LEU A 7 -11.90 5.67 3.95
C LEU A 7 -11.96 6.58 2.72
N VAL A 8 -12.67 7.71 2.80
CA VAL A 8 -12.73 8.68 1.70
C VAL A 8 -11.35 9.24 1.39
N LEU A 9 -10.55 9.59 2.40
CA LEU A 9 -9.19 10.07 2.17
C LEU A 9 -8.34 8.98 1.50
N TYR A 10 -8.32 7.76 2.01
CA TYR A 10 -7.54 6.67 1.40
C TYR A 10 -7.97 6.37 -0.03
N LEU A 11 -9.26 6.24 -0.32
CA LEU A 11 -9.72 5.97 -1.69
C LEU A 11 -9.38 7.13 -2.64
N SER A 12 -9.44 8.37 -2.15
CA SER A 12 -9.09 9.55 -2.95
C SER A 12 -7.59 9.62 -3.24
N THR A 13 -6.74 9.34 -2.25
CA THR A 13 -5.29 9.32 -2.45
C THR A 13 -4.87 8.17 -3.36
N THR A 14 -5.48 6.98 -3.22
CA THR A 14 -5.20 5.84 -4.08
C THR A 14 -5.57 6.13 -5.53
N ALA A 15 -6.78 6.67 -5.78
CA ALA A 15 -7.20 7.02 -7.13
C ALA A 15 -6.29 8.09 -7.77
N ALA A 16 -5.87 9.08 -6.97
CA ALA A 16 -4.88 10.06 -7.41
C ALA A 16 -3.52 9.41 -7.73
N ALA A 17 -3.08 8.46 -6.91
CA ALA A 17 -1.82 7.72 -7.11
C ALA A 17 -1.81 6.94 -8.44
N VAL A 18 -2.88 6.19 -8.74
CA VAL A 18 -3.01 5.47 -10.02
C VAL A 18 -2.99 6.44 -11.20
N THR A 19 -3.70 7.56 -11.07
CA THR A 19 -3.76 8.61 -12.11
C THR A 19 -2.38 9.20 -12.37
N ILE A 20 -1.62 9.53 -11.32
CA ILE A 20 -0.23 10.01 -11.43
C ILE A 20 0.64 8.94 -12.11
N GLY A 21 0.48 7.66 -11.75
CA GLY A 21 1.18 6.55 -12.37
C GLY A 21 0.95 6.48 -13.89
N LEU A 22 -0.31 6.54 -14.32
CA LEU A 22 -0.68 6.56 -15.74
C LEU A 22 -0.08 7.76 -16.48
N VAL A 23 -0.14 8.96 -15.86
CA VAL A 23 0.46 10.17 -16.43
C VAL A 23 1.98 10.03 -16.58
N CYS A 24 2.69 9.57 -15.54
CA CYS A 24 4.13 9.34 -15.60
C CYS A 24 4.51 8.31 -16.67
N ALA A 25 3.73 7.25 -16.80
CA ALA A 25 3.95 6.21 -17.80
C ALA A 25 3.70 6.69 -19.24
N HIS A 26 2.73 7.60 -19.46
CA HIS A 26 2.55 8.28 -20.75
C HIS A 26 3.72 9.21 -21.09
N LEU A 27 4.18 10.01 -20.11
CA LEU A 27 5.26 10.98 -20.32
C LEU A 27 6.59 10.30 -20.66
N ILE A 28 6.93 9.20 -19.98
CA ILE A 28 8.20 8.50 -20.20
C ILE A 28 8.09 7.51 -21.36
N ASN A 29 6.90 6.91 -21.54
CA ASN A 29 6.61 5.87 -22.51
C ASN A 29 7.66 4.74 -22.46
N PRO A 30 7.74 3.99 -21.33
CA PRO A 30 8.81 3.03 -21.11
C PRO A 30 8.82 1.87 -22.12
N GLY A 31 7.67 1.50 -22.69
CA GLY A 31 7.57 0.41 -23.67
C GLY A 31 8.28 0.70 -24.99
N ARG A 32 8.55 1.97 -25.33
CA ARG A 32 9.29 2.33 -26.56
C ARG A 32 10.75 1.91 -26.53
N PHE A 33 11.32 1.71 -25.35
CA PHE A 33 12.73 1.33 -25.19
C PHE A 33 12.96 -0.17 -25.38
N MET A 34 11.89 -0.96 -25.50
CA MET A 34 12.01 -2.39 -25.76
C MET A 34 12.13 -2.66 -27.26
N ASP A 35 13.09 -3.51 -27.61
CA ASP A 35 13.38 -3.91 -28.98
C ASP A 35 12.17 -4.60 -29.63
N GLU A 36 11.92 -4.31 -30.91
CA GLU A 36 10.77 -4.86 -31.64
C GLU A 36 10.86 -6.38 -31.82
N THR A 37 12.07 -6.96 -31.91
CA THR A 37 12.23 -8.41 -31.97
C THR A 37 11.90 -9.08 -30.64
N ALA A 38 12.16 -8.40 -29.51
CA ALA A 38 11.77 -8.85 -28.18
C ALA A 38 10.25 -8.77 -27.99
N LYS A 39 9.61 -7.68 -28.44
CA LYS A 39 8.14 -7.54 -28.44
C LYS A 39 7.45 -8.64 -29.24
N ALA A 40 7.93 -8.91 -30.47
CA ALA A 40 7.38 -9.95 -31.33
C ALA A 40 7.50 -11.36 -30.70
N ARG A 41 8.62 -11.67 -30.03
CA ARG A 41 8.79 -12.95 -29.30
C ARG A 41 7.81 -13.07 -28.14
N LEU A 42 7.57 -12.00 -27.39
CA LEU A 42 6.64 -11.98 -26.27
C LEU A 42 5.18 -12.09 -26.73
N GLN A 43 4.81 -11.43 -27.83
CA GLN A 43 3.50 -11.59 -28.46
C GLN A 43 3.28 -13.03 -28.95
N ALA A 44 4.29 -13.66 -29.56
CA ALA A 44 4.20 -15.06 -29.98
C ALA A 44 4.07 -16.02 -28.78
N ALA A 45 4.78 -15.76 -27.68
CA ALA A 45 4.63 -16.52 -26.44
C ALA A 45 3.22 -16.36 -25.83
N PHE A 46 2.63 -15.16 -25.91
CA PHE A 46 1.26 -14.89 -25.45
C PHE A 46 0.18 -15.61 -26.29
N GLN A 47 0.31 -15.63 -27.62
CA GLN A 47 -0.66 -16.31 -28.50
C GLN A 47 -0.75 -17.82 -28.23
N SER A 48 0.33 -18.44 -27.74
CA SER A 48 0.36 -19.85 -27.33
C SER A 48 -0.34 -20.11 -25.99
N GLU A 49 -0.56 -19.09 -25.15
CA GLU A 49 -1.14 -19.19 -23.80
C GLU A 49 -2.57 -18.61 -23.72
N ALA A 50 -2.97 -17.79 -24.69
CA ALA A 50 -4.27 -17.10 -24.75
C ALA A 50 -5.46 -18.06 -24.98
N GLY A 51 -5.22 -19.29 -25.43
CA GLY A 51 -6.27 -20.28 -25.69
C GLY A 51 -6.95 -20.88 -24.44
N SER A 52 -6.46 -20.61 -23.21
CA SER A 52 -6.95 -21.30 -22.00
C SER A 52 -7.23 -20.43 -20.77
N LYS A 53 -7.11 -19.09 -20.86
CA LYS A 53 -7.19 -18.21 -19.66
C LYS A 53 -8.39 -17.27 -19.60
N LEU A 54 -9.34 -17.34 -20.54
CA LEU A 54 -10.59 -16.58 -20.45
C LEU A 54 -11.48 -17.07 -19.28
N ASP A 55 -11.33 -18.34 -18.87
CA ASP A 55 -12.08 -18.93 -17.76
C ASP A 55 -11.55 -18.53 -16.37
N GLN A 56 -10.27 -18.11 -16.23
CA GLN A 56 -9.69 -17.73 -14.94
C GLN A 56 -9.98 -16.27 -14.55
N ALA A 57 -10.30 -15.40 -15.52
CA ALA A 57 -10.79 -14.05 -15.26
C ALA A 57 -12.14 -14.03 -14.52
N MET A 58 -12.93 -15.11 -14.65
CA MET A 58 -14.20 -15.29 -13.96
C MET A 58 -14.07 -15.81 -12.52
N ALA A 59 -12.85 -16.17 -12.08
CA ALA A 59 -12.56 -16.64 -10.73
C ALA A 59 -11.94 -15.54 -9.83
N ALA A 60 -11.76 -14.32 -10.36
CA ALA A 60 -11.46 -13.17 -9.53
C ALA A 60 -12.59 -12.95 -8.52
N PRO A 61 -12.31 -12.80 -7.22
CA PRO A 61 -13.35 -12.57 -6.22
C PRO A 61 -14.19 -11.38 -6.64
N SER A 62 -15.50 -11.56 -6.66
CA SER A 62 -16.41 -10.47 -6.99
C SER A 62 -16.29 -9.37 -5.93
N MET A 63 -16.65 -8.14 -6.28
CA MET A 63 -16.70 -7.02 -5.31
C MET A 63 -17.55 -7.37 -4.08
N THR A 64 -18.60 -8.18 -4.28
CA THR A 64 -19.42 -8.78 -3.21
C THR A 64 -18.63 -9.71 -2.30
N ASP A 65 -17.74 -10.55 -2.85
CA ASP A 65 -16.90 -11.43 -2.04
C ASP A 65 -15.89 -10.64 -1.21
N HIS A 66 -15.34 -9.56 -1.75
CA HIS A 66 -14.46 -8.67 -0.99
C HIS A 66 -15.18 -8.01 0.20
N ILE A 67 -16.41 -7.51 0.01
CA ILE A 67 -17.22 -6.93 1.09
C ILE A 67 -17.62 -7.99 2.12
N LEU A 68 -18.04 -9.17 1.67
CA LEU A 68 -18.42 -10.27 2.57
C LEU A 68 -17.23 -10.75 3.40
N ASN A 69 -16.03 -10.77 2.83
CA ASN A 69 -14.80 -11.17 3.52
C ASN A 69 -14.32 -10.18 4.60
N ILE A 70 -14.93 -9.00 4.72
CA ILE A 70 -14.65 -8.05 5.82
C ILE A 70 -15.17 -8.61 7.15
N VAL A 71 -16.30 -9.32 7.14
CA VAL A 71 -16.91 -9.86 8.35
C VAL A 71 -16.32 -11.25 8.64
N PRO A 72 -15.60 -11.43 9.77
CA PRO A 72 -15.06 -12.74 10.10
C PRO A 72 -16.17 -13.73 10.45
N ALA A 73 -16.13 -14.91 9.83
CA ALA A 73 -16.91 -16.06 10.30
C ALA A 73 -16.41 -16.57 11.66
N ASN A 74 -15.10 -16.45 11.92
CA ASN A 74 -14.47 -16.82 13.18
C ASN A 74 -13.31 -15.85 13.54
N PRO A 75 -13.50 -14.93 14.50
CA PRO A 75 -12.48 -13.96 14.89
C PRO A 75 -11.17 -14.57 15.39
N VAL A 76 -11.24 -15.72 16.08
CA VAL A 76 -10.05 -16.42 16.59
C VAL A 76 -9.23 -17.00 15.44
N GLN A 77 -9.92 -17.56 14.44
CA GLN A 77 -9.25 -18.02 13.22
C GLN A 77 -8.64 -16.86 12.44
N SER A 78 -9.32 -15.71 12.35
CA SER A 78 -8.78 -14.53 11.67
C SER A 78 -7.51 -14.01 12.34
N LEU A 79 -7.46 -14.02 13.68
CA LEU A 79 -6.25 -13.70 14.45
C LEU A 79 -5.10 -14.67 14.16
N ALA A 80 -5.37 -15.98 14.16
CA ALA A 80 -4.36 -17.00 13.87
C ALA A 80 -3.86 -16.96 12.41
N ALA A 81 -4.76 -16.67 11.47
CA ALA A 81 -4.45 -16.59 10.04
C ALA A 81 -3.86 -15.23 9.60
N GLY A 82 -3.88 -14.22 10.47
CA GLY A 82 -3.39 -12.87 10.15
C GLY A 82 -4.29 -12.08 9.20
N ASN A 83 -5.59 -12.37 9.15
CA ASN A 83 -6.56 -11.68 8.30
C ASN A 83 -6.88 -10.29 8.87
N MET A 84 -6.02 -9.31 8.59
CA MET A 84 -6.02 -8.00 9.24
C MET A 84 -7.37 -7.25 9.11
N MET A 85 -7.99 -7.24 7.93
CA MET A 85 -9.27 -6.55 7.71
C MET A 85 -10.41 -7.12 8.57
N GLN A 86 -10.45 -8.45 8.70
CA GLN A 86 -11.40 -9.15 9.57
C GLN A 86 -11.12 -8.88 11.05
N ILE A 87 -9.85 -8.86 11.45
CA ILE A 87 -9.44 -8.52 12.81
C ILE A 87 -9.89 -7.09 13.16
N ILE A 88 -9.68 -6.12 12.26
CA ILE A 88 -10.10 -4.72 12.45
C ILE A 88 -11.62 -4.61 12.56
N PHE A 89 -12.38 -5.26 11.68
CA PHE A 89 -13.83 -5.23 11.73
C PHE A 89 -14.35 -5.77 13.07
N PHE A 90 -13.86 -6.94 13.50
CA PHE A 90 -14.23 -7.52 14.78
C PHE A 90 -13.83 -6.62 15.95
N ALA A 91 -12.59 -6.10 15.97
CA ALA A 91 -12.11 -5.22 17.03
C ALA A 91 -12.97 -3.94 17.14
N LEU A 92 -13.42 -3.38 16.03
CA LEU A 92 -14.29 -2.20 16.02
C LEU A 92 -15.68 -2.53 16.56
N VAL A 93 -16.32 -3.58 16.08
CA VAL A 93 -17.65 -3.99 16.57
C VAL A 93 -17.60 -4.35 18.05
N PHE A 94 -16.55 -5.07 18.47
CA PHE A 94 -16.32 -5.43 19.86
C PHE A 94 -16.05 -4.20 20.74
N GLY A 95 -15.22 -3.27 20.27
CA GLY A 95 -14.96 -2.00 20.95
C GLY A 95 -16.22 -1.16 21.12
N VAL A 96 -17.05 -1.04 20.07
CA VAL A 96 -18.36 -0.38 20.16
C VAL A 96 -19.25 -1.08 21.19
N ALA A 97 -19.32 -2.42 21.17
CA ALA A 97 -20.11 -3.18 22.14
C ALA A 97 -19.65 -2.90 23.59
N LEU A 98 -18.33 -2.81 23.84
CA LEU A 98 -17.78 -2.44 25.14
C LEU A 98 -18.22 -1.04 25.59
N THR A 99 -18.27 -0.05 24.68
CA THR A 99 -18.73 1.31 25.02
C THR A 99 -20.22 1.40 25.34
N LEU A 100 -21.02 0.42 24.92
CA LEU A 100 -22.46 0.35 25.21
C LEU A 100 -22.76 -0.34 26.55
N LEU A 101 -21.77 -1.00 27.17
CA LEU A 101 -21.93 -1.60 28.48
C LEU A 101 -22.01 -0.51 29.56
N LYS A 102 -23.02 -0.60 30.44
CA LYS A 102 -23.21 0.30 31.57
C LYS A 102 -22.44 -0.16 32.81
N ASP A 103 -22.35 0.73 33.80
CA ASP A 103 -21.85 0.44 35.15
C ASP A 103 -20.38 -0.04 35.20
N ASN A 104 -19.50 0.61 34.42
CA ASN A 104 -18.05 0.34 34.35
C ASN A 104 -17.65 -1.12 34.05
N ARG A 105 -18.58 -1.98 33.62
CA ARG A 105 -18.28 -3.40 33.35
C ARG A 105 -17.23 -3.60 32.25
N ALA A 106 -17.12 -2.65 31.33
CA ALA A 106 -16.12 -2.66 30.27
C ALA A 106 -14.71 -2.26 30.73
N GLU A 107 -14.58 -1.59 31.88
CA GLU A 107 -13.33 -0.94 32.32
C GLU A 107 -12.18 -1.93 32.47
N ILE A 108 -12.44 -3.11 33.05
CA ILE A 108 -11.43 -4.17 33.22
C ILE A 108 -10.90 -4.65 31.87
N VAL A 109 -11.79 -4.83 30.90
CA VAL A 109 -11.44 -5.35 29.57
C VAL A 109 -10.68 -4.29 28.77
N ILE A 110 -11.13 -3.03 28.80
CA ILE A 110 -10.45 -1.92 28.13
C ILE A 110 -9.05 -1.74 28.71
N ASN A 111 -8.92 -1.70 30.03
CA ASN A 111 -7.63 -1.57 30.69
C ASN A 111 -6.69 -2.74 30.37
N PHE A 112 -7.22 -3.97 30.28
CA PHE A 112 -6.43 -5.12 29.86
C PHE A 112 -5.83 -4.92 28.46
N PHE A 113 -6.64 -4.54 27.47
CA PHE A 113 -6.15 -4.30 26.11
C PHE A 113 -5.19 -3.12 26.02
N ASP A 114 -5.39 -2.05 26.81
CA ASP A 114 -4.45 -0.94 26.91
C ASP A 114 -3.07 -1.40 27.40
N ARG A 115 -3.02 -2.29 28.41
CA ARG A 115 -1.75 -2.84 28.90
C ARG A 115 -1.09 -3.79 27.90
N VAL A 116 -1.88 -4.55 27.14
CA VAL A 116 -1.36 -5.36 26.03
C VAL A 116 -0.75 -4.46 24.97
N GLN A 117 -1.41 -3.37 24.58
CA GLN A 117 -0.85 -2.40 23.63
C GLN A 117 0.47 -1.80 24.14
N ASP A 118 0.53 -1.38 25.40
CA ASP A 118 1.76 -0.83 26.00
C ASP A 118 2.90 -1.87 25.99
N ALA A 119 2.61 -3.13 26.30
CA ALA A 119 3.58 -4.22 26.23
C ALA A 119 4.06 -4.45 24.77
N MET A 120 3.16 -4.40 23.79
CA MET A 120 3.52 -4.48 22.38
C MET A 120 4.47 -3.34 21.98
N VAL A 121 4.25 -2.11 22.47
CA VAL A 121 5.17 -0.98 22.25
C VAL A 121 6.59 -1.28 22.76
N ILE A 122 6.73 -1.99 23.89
CA ILE A 122 8.04 -2.38 24.41
C ILE A 122 8.69 -3.46 23.52
N VAL A 123 7.93 -4.48 23.11
CA VAL A 123 8.42 -5.54 22.21
C VAL A 123 8.96 -4.93 20.92
N ILE A 124 8.26 -3.95 20.35
CA ILE A 124 8.68 -3.21 19.17
C ILE A 124 10.06 -2.56 19.38
N ARG A 125 10.28 -1.86 20.51
CA ARG A 125 11.58 -1.22 20.80
C ARG A 125 12.72 -2.23 20.85
N ILE A 126 12.47 -3.42 21.40
CA ILE A 126 13.47 -4.50 21.47
C ILE A 126 13.83 -4.97 20.05
N VAL A 127 12.82 -5.28 19.23
CA VAL A 127 13.03 -5.71 17.83
C VAL A 127 13.76 -4.64 17.02
N MET A 128 13.47 -3.37 17.28
CA MET A 128 14.14 -2.24 16.61
C MET A 128 15.63 -2.11 16.91
N GLY A 129 16.11 -2.65 18.03
CA GLY A 129 17.54 -2.76 18.29
C GLY A 129 18.27 -3.60 17.22
N PHE A 130 17.55 -4.55 16.60
CA PHE A 130 18.09 -5.46 15.58
C PHE A 130 17.79 -5.01 14.13
N ALA A 131 16.94 -3.99 13.95
CA ALA A 131 16.54 -3.51 12.63
C ALA A 131 17.71 -3.21 11.67
N PRO A 132 18.85 -2.61 12.10
CA PRO A 132 19.97 -2.34 11.19
C PRO A 132 20.52 -3.59 10.48
N PHE A 133 20.54 -4.74 11.16
CA PHE A 133 21.04 -5.99 10.59
C PHE A 133 20.04 -6.59 9.58
N GLY A 134 18.75 -6.56 9.91
CA GLY A 134 17.68 -7.00 8.99
C GLY A 134 17.63 -6.15 7.72
N VAL A 135 17.77 -4.82 7.85
CA VAL A 135 17.83 -3.90 6.72
C VAL A 135 19.02 -4.22 5.80
N ALA A 136 20.20 -4.44 6.37
CA ALA A 136 21.40 -4.76 5.59
C ALA A 136 21.26 -6.09 4.82
N ALA A 137 20.71 -7.13 5.45
CA ALA A 137 20.49 -8.43 4.82
C ALA A 137 19.49 -8.35 3.66
N LEU A 138 18.38 -7.62 3.84
CA LEU A 138 17.35 -7.44 2.81
C LEU A 138 17.89 -6.68 1.60
N ILE A 139 18.70 -5.63 1.80
CA ILE A 139 19.35 -4.89 0.71
C ILE A 139 20.33 -5.80 -0.06
N ALA A 140 21.11 -6.64 0.63
CA ALA A 140 22.07 -7.54 -0.01
C ALA A 140 21.38 -8.56 -0.94
N GLU A 141 20.24 -9.10 -0.54
CA GLU A 141 19.43 -10.02 -1.36
C GLU A 141 18.94 -9.37 -2.67
N VAL A 142 18.45 -8.12 -2.58
CA VAL A 142 17.97 -7.38 -3.77
C VAL A 142 19.10 -7.15 -4.77
N VAL A 143 20.29 -6.79 -4.28
CA VAL A 143 21.46 -6.54 -5.14
C VAL A 143 21.96 -7.84 -5.79
N GLY A 144 21.85 -8.98 -5.10
CA GLY A 144 22.34 -10.27 -5.58
C GLY A 144 21.52 -10.93 -6.70
N THR A 145 20.29 -10.49 -6.96
CA THR A 145 19.31 -11.21 -7.80
C THR A 145 18.95 -10.52 -9.12
N SER A 146 19.48 -9.32 -9.41
CA SER A 146 19.12 -8.54 -10.60
C SER A 146 20.00 -8.88 -11.82
N GLY A 147 19.41 -9.41 -12.90
CA GLY A 147 20.08 -9.78 -14.16
C GLY A 147 20.22 -8.65 -15.20
N SER A 148 21.12 -8.80 -16.19
CA SER A 148 21.65 -7.71 -17.02
C SER A 148 21.04 -7.51 -18.42
N SER A 149 20.12 -8.35 -18.91
CA SER A 149 19.75 -8.38 -20.35
C SER A 149 18.38 -7.78 -20.75
N VAL A 150 17.62 -7.17 -19.83
CA VAL A 150 16.36 -6.42 -20.13
C VAL A 150 16.41 -5.02 -19.50
N LEU A 151 17.62 -4.56 -19.18
CA LEU A 151 17.85 -3.52 -18.18
C LEU A 151 17.31 -2.15 -18.60
N ILE A 152 17.45 -1.75 -19.86
CA ILE A 152 17.15 -0.37 -20.27
C ILE A 152 15.64 -0.06 -20.20
N SER A 153 14.79 -0.94 -20.74
CA SER A 153 13.33 -0.76 -20.66
C SER A 153 12.82 -0.86 -19.24
N LEU A 154 13.40 -1.77 -18.44
CA LEU A 154 13.06 -1.91 -17.03
C LEU A 154 13.57 -0.75 -16.19
N LEU A 155 14.68 -0.11 -16.55
CA LEU A 155 15.17 1.11 -15.94
C LEU A 155 14.25 2.30 -16.27
N ALA A 156 13.81 2.44 -17.52
CA ALA A 156 12.83 3.47 -17.91
C ALA A 156 11.49 3.28 -17.18
N TYR A 157 11.03 2.03 -17.08
CA TYR A 157 9.87 1.65 -16.29
C TYR A 157 10.05 1.98 -14.80
N SER A 158 11.18 1.58 -14.21
CA SER A 158 11.50 1.84 -12.80
C SER A 158 11.59 3.34 -12.52
N ALA A 159 12.17 4.11 -13.44
CA ALA A 159 12.22 5.56 -13.36
C ALA A 159 10.82 6.19 -13.38
N ALA A 160 9.88 5.65 -14.19
CA ALA A 160 8.49 6.10 -14.19
C ALA A 160 7.79 5.86 -12.86
N VAL A 161 7.98 4.66 -12.27
CA VAL A 161 7.44 4.36 -10.94
C VAL A 161 8.05 5.29 -9.89
N LEU A 162 9.37 5.40 -9.81
CA LEU A 162 10.06 6.23 -8.82
C LEU A 162 9.69 7.72 -8.95
N LEU A 163 9.60 8.24 -10.17
CA LEU A 163 9.15 9.60 -10.42
C LEU A 163 7.70 9.79 -9.96
N GLY A 164 6.80 8.87 -10.30
CA GLY A 164 5.41 8.93 -9.87
C GLY A 164 5.27 8.89 -8.35
N LEU A 165 5.99 7.98 -7.68
CA LEU A 165 6.03 7.91 -6.22
C LEU A 165 6.54 9.21 -5.58
N PHE A 166 7.58 9.81 -6.16
CA PHE A 166 8.11 11.09 -5.70
C PHE A 166 7.10 12.22 -5.90
N VAL A 167 6.45 12.30 -7.06
CA VAL A 167 5.41 13.30 -7.35
C VAL A 167 4.22 13.12 -6.39
N HIS A 168 3.77 11.89 -6.16
CA HIS A 168 2.68 11.58 -5.25
C HIS A 168 3.00 12.01 -3.81
N ALA A 169 4.18 11.66 -3.30
CA ALA A 169 4.61 12.07 -1.97
C ALA A 169 4.63 13.59 -1.77
N ASN A 170 5.14 14.34 -2.76
CA ASN A 170 5.27 15.78 -2.64
C ASN A 170 3.96 16.53 -2.91
N LEU A 171 3.21 16.12 -3.93
CA LEU A 171 2.00 16.81 -4.37
C LEU A 171 0.80 16.41 -3.51
N ILE A 172 0.52 15.12 -3.40
CA ILE A 172 -0.68 14.62 -2.71
C ILE A 172 -0.45 14.65 -1.20
N TYR A 173 0.58 13.98 -0.67
CA TYR A 173 0.81 14.00 0.78
C TYR A 173 1.30 15.36 1.27
N GLY A 174 2.19 16.03 0.53
CA GLY A 174 2.61 17.39 0.86
C GLY A 174 1.44 18.37 0.86
N GLY A 175 0.52 18.27 -0.11
CA GLY A 175 -0.71 19.05 -0.13
C GLY A 175 -1.63 18.74 1.06
N LEU A 176 -1.88 17.45 1.34
CA LEU A 176 -2.67 17.02 2.50
C LEU A 176 -2.11 17.54 3.82
N LEU A 177 -0.80 17.47 4.01
CA LEU A 177 -0.14 17.95 5.23
C LEU A 177 -0.17 19.48 5.33
N MET A 178 0.07 20.19 4.22
CA MET A 178 0.08 21.65 4.18
C MET A 178 -1.31 22.22 4.45
N PHE A 179 -2.35 21.72 3.77
CA PHE A 179 -3.70 22.25 3.87
C PHE A 179 -4.51 21.63 5.03
N GLY A 180 -4.32 20.34 5.28
CA GLY A 180 -5.09 19.58 6.28
C GLY A 180 -4.51 19.62 7.68
N ALA A 181 -3.17 19.59 7.82
CA ALA A 181 -2.50 19.56 9.12
C ALA A 181 -1.66 20.81 9.42
N ARG A 182 -1.54 21.74 8.47
CA ARG A 182 -0.65 22.92 8.55
C ARG A 182 0.79 22.55 8.94
N MET A 183 1.25 21.39 8.50
CA MET A 183 2.57 20.85 8.81
C MET A 183 3.46 20.86 7.56
N SER A 184 4.71 21.29 7.70
CA SER A 184 5.67 21.21 6.60
C SER A 184 6.05 19.76 6.30
N ILE A 185 6.25 19.42 5.03
CA ILE A 185 6.66 18.08 4.62
C ILE A 185 8.02 17.68 5.23
N ALA A 186 8.95 18.63 5.37
CA ALA A 186 10.27 18.37 5.96
C ALA A 186 10.19 18.02 7.46
N THR A 187 9.25 18.62 8.18
CA THR A 187 8.96 18.27 9.58
C THR A 187 8.35 16.88 9.65
N PHE A 188 7.38 16.61 8.78
CA PHE A 188 6.72 15.32 8.71
C PHE A 188 7.69 14.17 8.41
N LEU A 189 8.52 14.32 7.38
CA LEU A 189 9.51 13.29 7.00
C LEU A 189 10.52 13.00 8.14
N ARG A 190 10.87 14.00 8.95
CA ARG A 190 11.72 13.78 10.14
C ARG A 190 11.04 12.89 11.18
N GLY A 191 9.76 13.13 11.46
CA GLY A 191 8.98 12.31 12.40
C GLY A 191 8.66 10.90 11.86
N ALA A 192 8.51 10.76 10.54
CA ALA A 192 8.17 9.49 9.89
C ALA A 192 9.38 8.59 9.59
N ARG A 193 10.61 9.13 9.68
CA ARG A 193 11.84 8.49 9.21
C ARG A 193 12.03 7.05 9.70
N LYS A 194 11.75 6.77 10.98
CA LYS A 194 11.90 5.42 11.55
C LYS A 194 10.96 4.43 10.84
N ALA A 195 9.67 4.75 10.73
CA ALA A 195 8.70 3.93 10.01
C ALA A 195 9.08 3.76 8.53
N GLN A 196 9.50 4.85 7.86
CA GLN A 196 9.87 4.81 6.44
C GLN A 196 11.06 3.89 6.15
N LEU A 197 12.09 3.88 7.01
CA LEU A 197 13.26 3.00 6.85
C LEU A 197 12.91 1.52 7.07
N ILE A 198 12.03 1.22 8.03
CA ILE A 198 11.55 -0.14 8.26
C ILE A 198 10.65 -0.59 7.12
N ALA A 199 9.74 0.26 6.65
CA ALA A 199 8.92 -0.02 5.47
C ALA A 199 9.77 -0.30 4.23
N PHE A 200 10.81 0.52 4.01
CA PHE A 200 11.72 0.37 2.87
C PHE A 200 12.43 -0.98 2.90
N SER A 201 13.02 -1.33 4.05
CA SER A 201 13.78 -2.56 4.21
C SER A 201 12.91 -3.81 4.14
N THR A 202 11.86 -3.85 4.96
CA THR A 202 10.98 -5.02 5.10
C THR A 202 10.08 -5.23 3.89
N SER A 203 9.79 -4.16 3.13
CA SER A 203 8.81 -4.20 2.04
C SER A 203 7.44 -4.72 2.52
N SER A 204 7.09 -4.46 3.78
CA SER A 204 5.82 -4.84 4.37
C SER A 204 5.21 -3.72 5.23
N SER A 205 4.05 -3.23 4.81
CA SER A 205 3.26 -2.27 5.60
C SER A 205 2.79 -2.89 6.91
N SER A 206 2.36 -4.16 6.88
CA SER A 206 1.88 -4.88 8.08
C SER A 206 2.99 -5.11 9.10
N ALA A 207 4.21 -5.48 8.65
CA ALA A 207 5.36 -5.63 9.55
C ALA A 207 5.80 -4.28 10.15
N THR A 208 5.56 -3.18 9.43
CA THR A 208 5.93 -1.83 9.86
C THR A 208 4.86 -1.17 10.74
N LEU A 209 3.60 -1.63 10.68
CA LEU A 209 2.45 -1.05 11.38
C LEU A 209 2.73 -0.70 12.86
N PRO A 210 3.38 -1.56 13.66
CA PRO A 210 3.63 -1.23 15.05
C PRO A 210 4.55 0.00 15.23
N ILE A 211 5.56 0.16 14.35
CA ILE A 211 6.45 1.33 14.32
C ILE A 211 5.71 2.56 13.82
N THR A 212 4.84 2.39 12.84
CA THR A 212 3.99 3.45 12.31
C THR A 212 3.12 4.02 13.41
N MET A 213 2.49 3.16 14.24
CA MET A 213 1.70 3.58 15.39
C MET A 213 2.54 4.32 16.44
N GLU A 214 3.73 3.82 16.77
CA GLU A 214 4.64 4.50 17.69
C GLU A 214 5.05 5.89 17.18
N CYS A 215 5.36 6.03 15.89
CA CYS A 215 5.70 7.32 15.29
C CYS A 215 4.52 8.29 15.31
N ALA A 216 3.30 7.82 15.01
CA ALA A 216 2.07 8.61 15.11
C ALA A 216 1.85 9.16 16.52
N GLU A 217 1.95 8.29 17.52
CA GLU A 217 1.67 8.65 18.91
C GLU A 217 2.75 9.55 19.52
N LYS A 218 4.03 9.22 19.29
CA LYS A 218 5.14 9.93 19.95
C LYS A 218 5.63 11.12 19.18
N ASN A 219 5.86 10.98 17.87
CA ASN A 219 6.52 12.02 17.09
C ASN A 219 5.53 13.08 16.60
N PHE A 220 4.28 12.68 16.35
CA PHE A 220 3.22 13.56 15.86
C PHE A 220 2.16 13.89 16.92
N GLY A 221 2.05 13.10 17.99
CA GLY A 221 1.10 13.35 19.07
C GLY A 221 -0.33 12.94 18.74
N VAL A 222 -0.53 12.07 17.75
CA VAL A 222 -1.83 11.48 17.41
C VAL A 222 -2.30 10.61 18.57
N SER A 223 -3.57 10.75 18.97
CA SER A 223 -4.11 9.95 20.08
C SER A 223 -4.18 8.44 19.74
N LYS A 224 -4.09 7.60 20.78
CA LYS A 224 -4.23 6.14 20.65
C LYS A 224 -5.51 5.71 19.93
N PRO A 225 -6.71 6.29 20.21
CA PRO A 225 -7.92 5.92 19.47
C PRO A 225 -7.83 6.16 17.96
N ILE A 226 -7.13 7.22 17.52
CA ILE A 226 -6.98 7.50 16.09
C ILE A 226 -5.89 6.63 15.48
N SER A 227 -4.72 6.51 16.11
CA SER A 227 -3.60 5.69 15.61
C SER A 227 -3.99 4.21 15.48
N SER A 228 -4.67 3.64 16.49
CA SER A 228 -5.09 2.24 16.54
C SER A 228 -6.24 1.88 15.58
N PHE A 229 -6.91 2.88 15.01
CA PHE A 229 -7.94 2.67 14.00
C PHE A 229 -7.43 2.98 12.60
N VAL A 230 -6.87 4.17 12.39
CA VAL A 230 -6.52 4.70 11.06
C VAL A 230 -5.35 3.93 10.43
N LEU A 231 -4.32 3.60 11.22
CA LEU A 231 -3.09 2.99 10.69
C LEU A 231 -3.27 1.50 10.37
N PRO A 232 -3.93 0.67 11.21
CA PRO A 232 -4.20 -0.71 10.82
C PRO A 232 -5.11 -0.80 9.59
N LEU A 233 -6.13 0.07 9.51
CA LEU A 233 -6.98 0.17 8.33
C LEU A 233 -6.15 0.55 7.09
N GLY A 234 -5.28 1.56 7.23
CA GLY A 234 -4.36 2.02 6.19
C GLY A 234 -3.48 0.91 5.63
N SER A 235 -2.86 0.09 6.49
CA SER A 235 -1.97 -0.99 6.06
C SER A 235 -2.61 -2.07 5.17
N THR A 236 -3.96 -2.07 5.04
CA THR A 236 -4.73 -3.02 4.23
C THR A 236 -5.56 -2.36 3.12
N VAL A 237 -5.77 -1.04 3.17
CA VAL A 237 -6.64 -0.31 2.24
C VAL A 237 -5.85 0.73 1.44
N ASN A 238 -4.92 1.40 2.11
CA ASN A 238 -4.11 2.49 1.57
C ASN A 238 -2.83 1.94 0.95
N MET A 239 -2.94 1.45 -0.29
CA MET A 239 -1.79 1.00 -1.06
C MET A 239 -1.48 1.93 -2.23
N ASP A 240 -1.43 3.24 -1.99
CA ASP A 240 -1.13 4.27 -2.99
C ASP A 240 0.08 3.94 -3.87
N GLY A 241 1.21 3.57 -3.27
CA GLY A 241 2.43 3.19 -3.98
C GLY A 241 2.25 1.94 -4.84
N THR A 242 1.49 0.96 -4.35
CA THR A 242 1.14 -0.24 -5.10
C THR A 242 0.20 0.08 -6.26
N ALA A 243 -0.81 0.92 -6.04
CA ALA A 243 -1.79 1.32 -7.04
C ALA A 243 -1.15 2.19 -8.15
N LEU A 244 -0.26 3.11 -7.78
CA LEU A 244 0.56 3.88 -8.71
C LEU A 244 1.42 2.95 -9.59
N TYR A 245 2.12 2.02 -8.95
CA TYR A 245 2.91 1.00 -9.65
C TYR A 245 2.05 0.18 -10.62
N GLN A 246 0.84 -0.20 -10.21
CA GLN A 246 -0.09 -0.94 -11.06
C GLN A 246 -0.50 -0.14 -12.29
N GLY A 247 -0.78 1.16 -12.14
CA GLY A 247 -1.06 2.05 -13.26
C GLY A 247 0.11 2.14 -14.25
N VAL A 248 1.34 2.32 -13.76
CA VAL A 248 2.54 2.35 -14.60
C VAL A 248 2.76 0.99 -15.28
N ALA A 249 2.61 -0.11 -14.55
CA ALA A 249 2.79 -1.48 -15.06
C ALA A 249 1.77 -1.82 -16.14
N ALA A 250 0.49 -1.47 -15.94
CA ALA A 250 -0.56 -1.73 -16.90
C ALA A 250 -0.29 -1.02 -18.24
N LEU A 251 0.08 0.26 -18.20
CA LEU A 251 0.41 1.00 -19.42
C LEU A 251 1.70 0.49 -20.07
N PHE A 252 2.74 0.17 -19.28
CA PHE A 252 3.98 -0.40 -19.80
C PHE A 252 3.75 -1.74 -20.52
N ILE A 253 3.00 -2.65 -19.89
CA ILE A 253 2.68 -3.96 -20.46
C ILE A 253 1.83 -3.79 -21.73
N ALA A 254 0.83 -2.90 -21.72
CA ALA A 254 0.06 -2.60 -22.93
C ALA A 254 0.94 -2.09 -24.07
N GLN A 255 1.90 -1.19 -23.80
CA GLN A 255 2.85 -0.70 -24.80
C GLN A 255 3.75 -1.83 -25.35
N VAL A 256 4.20 -2.74 -24.48
CA VAL A 256 5.00 -3.91 -24.88
C VAL A 256 4.22 -4.84 -25.82
N PHE A 257 2.95 -5.09 -25.52
CA PHE A 257 2.08 -5.91 -26.37
C PHE A 257 1.49 -5.16 -27.56
N GLN A 258 1.87 -3.89 -27.77
CA GLN A 258 1.35 -3.02 -28.82
C GLN A 258 -0.18 -2.85 -28.76
N MET A 259 -0.72 -2.83 -27.54
CA MET A 259 -2.12 -2.55 -27.26
C MET A 259 -2.32 -1.06 -27.02
N GLU A 260 -3.24 -0.46 -27.76
CA GLU A 260 -3.68 0.91 -27.50
C GLU A 260 -4.70 0.93 -26.36
N LEU A 261 -4.38 1.62 -25.26
CA LEU A 261 -5.32 1.84 -24.16
C LEU A 261 -6.16 3.07 -24.43
N SER A 262 -7.44 2.85 -24.75
CA SER A 262 -8.43 3.92 -24.84
C SER A 262 -8.56 4.67 -23.51
N PHE A 263 -9.08 5.90 -23.55
CA PHE A 263 -9.34 6.67 -22.33
C PHE A 263 -10.26 5.89 -21.35
N GLY A 264 -11.28 5.20 -21.87
CA GLY A 264 -12.17 4.37 -21.06
C GLY A 264 -11.45 3.21 -20.36
N ALA A 265 -10.52 2.54 -21.05
CA ALA A 265 -9.69 1.49 -20.44
C ALA A 265 -8.79 2.05 -19.34
N GLN A 266 -8.25 3.25 -19.50
CA GLN A 266 -7.43 3.91 -18.48
C GLN A 266 -8.25 4.29 -17.24
N VAL A 267 -9.50 4.76 -17.41
CA VAL A 267 -10.43 4.95 -16.29
C VAL A 267 -10.76 3.61 -15.61
N GLY A 268 -10.93 2.54 -16.38
CA GLY A 268 -11.07 1.17 -15.88
C GLY A 268 -9.89 0.73 -15.01
N ILE A 269 -8.66 1.03 -15.42
CA ILE A 269 -7.44 0.76 -14.63
C ILE A 269 -7.46 1.55 -13.32
N VAL A 270 -7.78 2.84 -13.34
CA VAL A 270 -7.89 3.65 -12.10
C VAL A 270 -8.89 3.03 -11.13
N PHE A 271 -10.08 2.66 -11.62
CA PHE A 271 -11.11 2.04 -10.80
C PHE A 271 -10.64 0.69 -10.25
N THR A 272 -10.26 -0.24 -11.12
CA THR A 272 -9.86 -1.60 -10.73
C THR A 272 -8.65 -1.63 -9.81
N ALA A 273 -7.62 -0.81 -10.03
CA ALA A 273 -6.45 -0.72 -9.15
C ALA A 273 -6.81 -0.11 -7.79
N THR A 274 -7.66 0.92 -7.76
CA THR A 274 -8.15 1.51 -6.51
C THR A 274 -8.98 0.52 -5.71
N MET A 275 -9.80 -0.29 -6.37
CA MET A 275 -10.59 -1.33 -5.72
C MET A 275 -9.73 -2.51 -5.26
N ALA A 276 -8.76 -2.92 -6.07
CA ALA A 276 -7.83 -4.00 -5.75
C ALA A 276 -6.88 -3.65 -4.59
N SER A 277 -6.70 -2.36 -4.28
CA SER A 277 -5.95 -1.94 -3.09
C SER A 277 -6.70 -2.25 -1.79
N ILE A 278 -8.02 -2.41 -1.84
CA ILE A 278 -8.84 -2.75 -0.68
C ILE A 278 -8.68 -4.23 -0.36
N GLY A 279 -8.09 -4.54 0.79
CA GLY A 279 -7.96 -5.90 1.27
C GLY A 279 -6.77 -6.66 0.67
N ALA A 280 -5.90 -5.96 -0.05
CA ALA A 280 -4.59 -6.48 -0.36
C ALA A 280 -3.79 -6.68 0.94
N ALA A 281 -3.06 -7.78 1.04
CA ALA A 281 -2.21 -8.04 2.20
C ALA A 281 -0.99 -7.11 2.16
N GLY A 282 -0.70 -6.42 3.27
CA GLY A 282 0.47 -5.54 3.42
C GLY A 282 1.80 -6.30 3.56
N VAL A 283 2.01 -7.32 2.73
CA VAL A 283 3.16 -8.26 2.75
C VAL A 283 3.91 -8.21 1.42
N PRO A 284 5.20 -8.59 1.39
CA PRO A 284 6.01 -8.50 0.18
C PRO A 284 5.41 -9.30 -0.98
N GLY A 285 5.48 -8.75 -2.19
CA GLY A 285 5.00 -9.42 -3.41
C GLY A 285 3.48 -9.49 -3.61
N ALA A 286 2.65 -9.07 -2.64
CA ALA A 286 1.19 -9.03 -2.79
C ALA A 286 0.73 -8.09 -3.94
N GLY A 287 1.54 -7.08 -4.26
CA GLY A 287 1.31 -6.16 -5.39
C GLY A 287 1.28 -6.84 -6.76
N MET A 288 1.98 -7.97 -6.92
CA MET A 288 2.05 -8.70 -8.20
C MET A 288 0.77 -9.51 -8.47
N VAL A 289 0.19 -10.10 -7.43
CA VAL A 289 -1.09 -10.83 -7.51
C VAL A 289 -2.21 -9.88 -7.88
N THR A 290 -2.26 -8.73 -7.20
CA THR A 290 -3.27 -7.69 -7.47
C THR A 290 -3.07 -7.01 -8.82
N LEU A 291 -1.82 -6.87 -9.29
CA LEU A 291 -1.56 -6.40 -10.66
C LEU A 291 -2.14 -7.36 -11.70
N ALA A 292 -1.94 -8.68 -11.56
CA ALA A 292 -2.49 -9.65 -12.51
C ALA A 292 -4.02 -9.54 -12.63
N LEU A 293 -4.70 -9.26 -11.51
CA LEU A 293 -6.14 -8.98 -11.48
C LEU A 293 -6.48 -7.70 -12.26
N VAL A 294 -5.78 -6.60 -12.02
CA VAL A 294 -5.99 -5.31 -12.72
C VAL A 294 -5.79 -5.47 -14.22
N LEU A 295 -4.74 -6.17 -14.65
CA LEU A 295 -4.47 -6.41 -16.07
C LEU A 295 -5.62 -7.20 -16.73
N THR A 296 -5.99 -8.32 -16.10
CA THR A 296 -7.03 -9.22 -16.61
C THR A 296 -8.38 -8.51 -16.70
N ALA A 297 -8.74 -7.71 -15.69
CA ALA A 297 -9.99 -6.95 -15.67
C ALA A 297 -10.08 -5.87 -16.77
N ASN A 298 -8.94 -5.42 -17.30
CA ASN A 298 -8.86 -4.44 -18.38
C ASN A 298 -8.45 -5.06 -19.72
N GLY A 299 -8.48 -6.39 -19.84
CA GLY A 299 -8.15 -7.11 -21.08
C GLY A 299 -6.67 -7.09 -21.46
N ILE A 300 -5.78 -6.73 -20.52
CA ILE A 300 -4.34 -6.69 -20.73
C ILE A 300 -3.74 -8.06 -20.35
N PRO A 301 -2.82 -8.63 -21.15
CA PRO A 301 -2.15 -9.89 -20.86
C PRO A 301 -1.45 -9.92 -19.49
N SER A 302 -1.96 -10.73 -18.56
CA SER A 302 -1.36 -10.91 -17.22
C SER A 302 -0.01 -11.63 -17.25
N VAL A 303 0.32 -12.35 -18.33
CA VAL A 303 1.67 -12.92 -18.56
C VAL A 303 2.75 -11.83 -18.60
N GLY A 304 2.39 -10.58 -18.95
CA GLY A 304 3.29 -9.44 -18.93
C GLY A 304 3.88 -9.11 -17.55
N VAL A 305 3.26 -9.60 -16.47
CA VAL A 305 3.78 -9.47 -15.09
C VAL A 305 5.18 -10.09 -14.97
N ALA A 306 5.50 -11.14 -15.73
CA ALA A 306 6.82 -11.76 -15.73
C ALA A 306 7.94 -10.80 -16.16
N LEU A 307 7.63 -9.79 -16.99
CA LEU A 307 8.62 -8.84 -17.50
C LEU A 307 9.19 -7.95 -16.40
N ILE A 308 8.36 -7.54 -15.46
CA ILE A 308 8.71 -6.58 -14.40
C ILE A 308 9.13 -7.26 -13.11
N LEU A 309 8.96 -8.58 -13.00
CA LEU A 309 9.35 -9.38 -11.83
C LEU A 309 10.81 -9.15 -11.42
N GLY A 310 11.70 -8.97 -12.41
CA GLY A 310 13.13 -8.75 -12.17
C GLY A 310 13.47 -7.42 -11.46
N VAL A 311 12.59 -6.42 -11.52
CA VAL A 311 12.79 -5.12 -10.83
C VAL A 311 11.78 -4.88 -9.71
N ASP A 312 10.75 -5.72 -9.61
CA ASP A 312 9.67 -5.58 -8.63
C ASP A 312 10.21 -5.52 -7.21
N ARG A 313 11.20 -6.36 -6.87
CA ARG A 313 11.76 -6.40 -5.51
C ARG A 313 12.31 -5.06 -5.04
N LEU A 314 13.00 -4.32 -5.92
CA LEU A 314 13.54 -3.00 -5.61
C LEU A 314 12.41 -1.97 -5.51
N LEU A 315 11.48 -1.99 -6.47
CA LEU A 315 10.35 -1.06 -6.50
C LEU A 315 9.43 -1.25 -5.28
N ASP A 316 9.26 -2.49 -4.81
CA ASP A 316 8.45 -2.84 -3.65
C ASP A 316 8.87 -2.11 -2.37
N MET A 317 10.17 -1.93 -2.20
CA MET A 317 10.74 -1.17 -1.08
C MET A 317 10.21 0.27 -1.09
N PHE A 318 10.27 0.94 -2.24
CA PHE A 318 9.79 2.31 -2.40
C PHE A 318 8.27 2.41 -2.29
N ARG A 319 7.52 1.48 -2.90
CA ARG A 319 6.05 1.44 -2.81
C ARG A 319 5.58 1.32 -1.37
N THR A 320 6.17 0.39 -0.62
CA THR A 320 5.85 0.15 0.79
C THR A 320 6.16 1.40 1.62
N THR A 321 7.31 2.04 1.41
CA THR A 321 7.64 3.30 2.09
C THR A 321 6.57 4.37 1.84
N ILE A 322 6.09 4.50 0.60
CA ILE A 322 5.05 5.47 0.24
C ILE A 322 3.72 5.13 0.89
N ASN A 323 3.30 3.87 0.89
CA ASN A 323 2.07 3.42 1.59
C ASN A 323 2.10 3.81 3.07
N VAL A 324 3.18 3.46 3.77
CA VAL A 324 3.36 3.79 5.21
C VAL A 324 3.45 5.30 5.45
N THR A 325 4.04 6.05 4.51
CA THR A 325 4.07 7.52 4.55
C THR A 325 2.67 8.11 4.42
N GLY A 326 1.86 7.57 3.52
CA GLY A 326 0.45 7.92 3.35
C GLY A 326 -0.38 7.63 4.59
N ASP A 327 -0.19 6.45 5.21
CA ASP A 327 -0.89 6.07 6.45
C ASP A 327 -0.64 7.09 7.56
N LEU A 328 0.63 7.49 7.76
CA LEU A 328 0.99 8.53 8.73
C LEU A 328 0.40 9.89 8.38
N ALA A 329 0.43 10.29 7.11
CA ALA A 329 -0.08 11.58 6.67
C ALA A 329 -1.61 11.66 6.88
N VAL A 330 -2.33 10.59 6.54
CA VAL A 330 -3.77 10.50 6.76
C VAL A 330 -4.09 10.46 8.26
N ALA A 331 -3.35 9.71 9.08
CA ALA A 331 -3.55 9.70 10.52
C ALA A 331 -3.39 11.11 11.14
N VAL A 332 -2.36 11.85 10.72
CA VAL A 332 -2.12 13.24 11.15
C VAL A 332 -3.26 14.17 10.74
N VAL A 333 -3.69 14.12 9.47
CA VAL A 333 -4.77 14.98 8.96
C VAL A 333 -6.11 14.64 9.61
N ILE A 334 -6.41 13.34 9.80
CA ILE A 334 -7.62 12.90 10.49
C ILE A 334 -7.62 13.39 11.94
N ALA A 335 -6.50 13.29 12.64
CA ALA A 335 -6.38 13.78 14.01
C ALA A 335 -6.67 15.28 14.13
N VAL A 336 -6.09 16.11 13.25
CA VAL A 336 -6.42 17.54 13.17
C VAL A 336 -7.91 17.75 12.86
N SER A 337 -8.49 16.96 11.96
CA SER A 337 -9.92 17.04 11.61
C SER A 337 -10.87 16.66 12.74
N GLU A 338 -10.39 15.92 13.74
CA GLU A 338 -11.12 15.54 14.96
C GLU A 338 -10.82 16.48 16.13
N GLY A 339 -10.05 17.56 15.90
CA GLY A 339 -9.77 18.61 16.88
C GLY A 339 -8.49 18.40 17.70
N GLU A 340 -7.64 17.44 17.34
CA GLU A 340 -6.36 17.23 18.03
C GLU A 340 -5.34 18.28 17.62
N VAL A 341 -4.55 18.74 18.59
CA VAL A 341 -3.41 19.62 18.34
C VAL A 341 -2.20 18.76 17.99
N ILE A 342 -1.88 18.73 16.70
CA ILE A 342 -0.80 17.93 16.13
C ILE A 342 0.43 18.82 15.89
N GLY A 343 1.61 18.30 16.21
CA GLY A 343 2.86 19.01 16.01
C GLY A 343 4.07 18.10 16.26
N PRO A 344 5.23 18.39 15.66
CA PRO A 344 6.45 17.64 15.93
C PRO A 344 6.80 17.73 17.40
N ARG A 345 6.73 16.60 18.11
CA ARG A 345 7.29 16.50 19.46
C ARG A 345 8.78 16.18 19.33
N PRO A 346 9.65 16.75 20.18
CA PRO A 346 11.06 16.40 20.16
C PRO A 346 11.19 14.88 20.25
N ALA A 347 11.96 14.29 19.32
CA ALA A 347 12.35 12.90 19.44
C ALA A 347 13.41 12.85 20.55
N ASP A 348 13.00 12.39 21.73
CA ASP A 348 13.94 11.99 22.79
C ASP A 348 14.83 10.84 22.29
#